data_AF-A0A6N8F6T2-F1
#
_entry.id   AF-A0A6N8F6T2-F1
#
_cell.length_a   1.000
_cell.length_b   1.000
_cell.length_c   1.000
_cell.angle_alpha   90.00
_cell.angle_beta   90.00
_cell.angle_gamma   90.00
#
_symmetry.space_group_name_H-M   'P 1'
#
loop_
_entity.id
_entity.type
_entity.pdbx_description
1 polymer ?
#
loop_
_entity_poly.entity_id
_entity_poly.type
_entity_poly.pdbx_seq_one_letter_code
_entity_poly.pdbx_strand_id
1 'polypeptide(L)'
;MKYEALAKAIIENVGGKENVASLTHCITRLRFKLKDESKANTEVLKAMDGIVTVIQSGGQYQVVIGNHVPEVYADVAAIGGFQEAAAEPSGEKMSLFNRFIDIISGVFQPTLGVLAATGMIKGFNALFLALGWLTAASGTYQILNAIGDCLFYFFPIFLGYTAAKKFNANIFIGMAIGASLVYPTLSSIMGSGEPLYTLFSGTIFESPVYITFLGIPVILMSYSSTVIPIIVSTYVGAKLEKLFRKIIPSVVRTFLVPFFTLLVVVPLSLIIIGPLSTWAGQLLGQGTLFLYNLSPVIEGLLMGAFWQILVIFGLHWGVVPIAINNLAVLKHDPILAGTFGASFAQIGVVLAIMLKTKSAKLRSLTIPAFISGIFGVTEPAIYGVTLPRKKPFILSCIAAAAGGAILGAMGSQIYIMGGLGIFMLPSFIGPQGMDAAFYGAIIAMAVSFVLGFLLMFFGGYKDEEDDAKPKEACNTETLVKQETIGSPLKGTVKPLSEIADEAFSSGAMGKGIAIEPAEGKVVAPADGVLTSLFSSGHAIGITSDHGVDILIHVGKDTVKLKGKYFAPKVKQGDRVRKGQVLMEFDAEAIKAEGYDITTPVIISNTGDYLDVIETERKAVDYQDDLLTVVI
;
A
#
# COMPACT_ATOMS: atom_id res chain seq x y z
N MET A 1 -1.74 10.15 19.31
CA MET A 1 -2.16 9.62 17.99
C MET A 1 -1.55 10.54 16.95
N LYS A 2 -0.76 10.03 15.98
CA LYS A 2 0.04 10.84 15.04
C LYS A 2 -0.79 11.34 13.84
N TYR A 3 -1.80 10.58 13.45
CA TYR A 3 -2.70 10.78 12.32
C TYR A 3 -4.16 10.97 12.78
N GLU A 4 -4.37 11.53 13.96
CA GLU A 4 -5.69 11.62 14.60
C GLU A 4 -6.74 12.35 13.74
N ALA A 5 -6.34 13.45 13.10
CA ALA A 5 -7.22 14.24 12.23
C ALA A 5 -7.64 13.44 10.98
N LEU A 6 -6.67 12.80 10.31
CA LEU A 6 -6.92 11.95 9.14
C LEU A 6 -7.81 10.75 9.52
N ALA A 7 -7.56 10.13 10.67
CA ALA A 7 -8.32 8.99 11.16
C ALA A 7 -9.79 9.34 11.46
N LYS A 8 -10.07 10.51 12.07
CA LYS A 8 -11.43 11.01 12.29
C LYS A 8 -12.15 11.27 10.96
N ALA A 9 -11.49 11.98 10.05
CA ALA A 9 -12.05 12.31 8.76
C ALA A 9 -12.33 11.07 7.90
N ILE A 10 -11.50 10.02 7.99
CA ILE A 10 -11.75 8.74 7.33
C ILE A 10 -13.02 8.09 7.90
N ILE A 11 -13.17 8.01 9.22
CA ILE A 11 -14.34 7.38 9.87
C ILE A 11 -15.63 8.11 9.50
N GLU A 12 -15.60 9.44 9.49
CA GLU A 12 -16.75 10.26 9.10
C GLU A 12 -17.14 10.01 7.65
N ASN A 13 -16.17 10.03 6.74
CA ASN A 13 -16.43 9.93 5.31
C ASN A 13 -16.64 8.51 4.80
N VAL A 14 -16.37 7.47 5.58
CA VAL A 14 -16.88 6.11 5.30
C VAL A 14 -18.31 5.90 5.78
N GLY A 15 -19.00 6.95 6.24
CA GLY A 15 -20.39 6.93 6.68
C GLY A 15 -20.56 6.70 8.19
N GLY A 16 -19.54 7.02 9.00
CA GLY A 16 -19.57 6.90 10.45
C GLY A 16 -19.17 5.52 10.98
N LYS A 17 -18.97 5.43 12.31
CA LYS A 17 -18.51 4.19 12.98
C LYS A 17 -19.50 3.05 12.81
N GLU A 18 -20.78 3.37 12.85
CA GLU A 18 -21.93 2.48 12.69
C GLU A 18 -22.01 1.86 11.29
N ASN A 19 -21.44 2.50 10.26
CA ASN A 19 -21.39 1.96 8.90
C ASN A 19 -20.21 0.99 8.69
N VAL A 20 -19.20 1.01 9.55
CA VAL A 20 -18.05 0.11 9.47
C VAL A 20 -18.40 -1.23 10.14
N ALA A 21 -18.49 -2.29 9.33
CA ALA A 21 -18.68 -3.65 9.82
C ALA A 21 -17.36 -4.29 10.30
N SER A 22 -16.25 -4.00 9.61
CA SER A 22 -14.92 -4.40 10.06
C SER A 22 -13.84 -3.56 9.38
N LEU A 23 -12.70 -3.40 10.04
CA LEU A 23 -11.53 -2.71 9.52
C LEU A 23 -10.29 -3.61 9.64
N THR A 24 -9.58 -3.78 8.52
CA THR A 24 -8.26 -4.42 8.47
C THR A 24 -7.32 -3.56 7.63
N HIS A 25 -6.04 -3.91 7.54
CA HIS A 25 -5.08 -3.15 6.76
C HIS A 25 -3.96 -4.03 6.18
N CYS A 26 -3.35 -3.54 5.11
CA CYS A 26 -2.06 -4.02 4.62
C CYS A 26 -0.99 -2.93 4.81
N ILE A 27 0.17 -3.04 4.15
CA ILE A 27 1.25 -2.05 4.25
C ILE A 27 0.83 -0.69 3.65
N THR A 28 -0.02 -0.68 2.62
CA THR A 28 -0.34 0.53 1.85
C THR A 28 -1.82 0.92 1.83
N ARG A 29 -2.72 0.14 2.46
CA ARG A 29 -4.18 0.40 2.41
C ARG A 29 -4.91 0.01 3.69
N LEU A 30 -5.86 0.84 4.08
CA LEU A 30 -6.95 0.47 4.98
C LEU A 30 -8.03 -0.24 4.17
N ARG A 31 -8.59 -1.31 4.73
CA ARG A 31 -9.62 -2.13 4.11
C ARG A 31 -10.84 -2.11 5.01
N PHE A 32 -11.81 -1.28 4.64
CA PHE A 32 -13.10 -1.24 5.29
C PHE A 32 -14.03 -2.26 4.66
N LYS A 33 -14.80 -2.90 5.52
CA LYS A 33 -16.03 -3.58 5.12
C LYS A 33 -17.18 -2.70 5.61
N LEU A 34 -17.88 -2.08 4.69
CA LEU A 34 -19.00 -1.19 5.03
C LEU A 34 -20.32 -1.96 4.99
N LYS A 35 -21.27 -1.57 5.85
CA LYS A 35 -22.64 -2.11 5.82
C LYS A 35 -23.40 -1.58 4.60
N ASP A 36 -23.12 -0.33 4.23
CA ASP A 36 -23.68 0.35 3.07
C ASP A 36 -22.63 1.28 2.45
N GLU A 37 -22.14 0.92 1.25
CA GLU A 37 -21.13 1.71 0.54
C GLU A 37 -21.67 3.05 0.00
N SER A 38 -22.99 3.20 -0.17
CA SER A 38 -23.59 4.44 -0.67
C SER A 38 -23.47 5.60 0.33
N LYS A 39 -23.24 5.28 1.62
CA LYS A 39 -23.01 6.25 2.69
C LYS A 39 -21.56 6.72 2.77
N ALA A 40 -20.66 6.13 1.97
CA ALA A 40 -19.28 6.54 1.91
C ALA A 40 -19.09 7.67 0.89
N ASN A 41 -18.54 8.78 1.34
CA ASN A 41 -18.18 9.94 0.53
C ASN A 41 -16.89 9.65 -0.24
N THR A 42 -17.00 8.81 -1.26
CA THR A 42 -15.84 8.25 -1.99
C THR A 42 -14.98 9.30 -2.66
N GLU A 43 -15.60 10.32 -3.26
CA GLU A 43 -14.85 11.39 -3.91
C GLU A 43 -14.16 12.29 -2.87
N VAL A 44 -14.76 12.50 -1.70
CA VAL A 44 -14.12 13.21 -0.58
C VAL A 44 -12.92 12.44 -0.06
N LEU A 45 -13.05 11.13 0.17
CA LEU A 45 -11.94 10.28 0.61
C LEU A 45 -10.80 10.23 -0.41
N LYS A 46 -11.08 10.27 -1.72
CA LYS A 46 -10.04 10.35 -2.77
C LYS A 46 -9.30 11.69 -2.80
N ALA A 47 -9.97 12.77 -2.38
CA ALA A 47 -9.43 14.13 -2.40
C ALA A 47 -8.69 14.51 -1.11
N MET A 48 -8.84 13.73 -0.04
CA MET A 48 -8.20 13.97 1.25
C MET A 48 -6.68 13.78 1.21
N ASP A 49 -5.96 14.71 1.84
CA ASP A 49 -4.50 14.63 1.95
C ASP A 49 -4.05 13.41 2.77
N GLY A 50 -3.01 12.73 2.30
CA GLY A 50 -2.57 11.43 2.80
C GLY A 50 -3.35 10.22 2.26
N ILE A 51 -4.36 10.39 1.40
CA ILE A 51 -5.02 9.30 0.67
C ILE A 51 -4.66 9.39 -0.82
N VAL A 52 -3.97 8.36 -1.32
CA VAL A 52 -3.56 8.22 -2.72
C VAL A 52 -4.77 7.96 -3.63
N THR A 53 -5.69 7.10 -3.19
CA THR A 53 -6.93 6.78 -3.93
C THR A 53 -7.88 5.94 -3.07
N VAL A 54 -9.11 5.72 -3.55
CA VAL A 54 -10.07 4.79 -2.98
C VAL A 54 -10.46 3.76 -4.04
N ILE A 55 -10.40 2.48 -3.68
CA ILE A 55 -10.69 1.35 -4.56
C ILE A 55 -11.84 0.54 -3.96
N GLN A 56 -12.89 0.33 -4.73
CA GLN A 56 -14.00 -0.57 -4.41
C GLN A 56 -13.81 -1.86 -5.22
N SER A 57 -13.41 -2.94 -4.56
CA SER A 57 -13.14 -4.21 -5.24
C SER A 57 -13.26 -5.40 -4.29
N GLY A 58 -13.95 -6.46 -4.75
CA GLY A 58 -14.09 -7.71 -3.99
C GLY A 58 -14.89 -7.58 -2.69
N GLY A 59 -15.91 -6.71 -2.66
CA GLY A 59 -16.75 -6.46 -1.48
C GLY A 59 -16.01 -5.74 -0.34
N GLN A 60 -14.93 -5.02 -0.66
CA GLN A 60 -14.15 -4.20 0.28
C GLN A 60 -13.99 -2.78 -0.26
N TYR A 61 -14.14 -1.83 0.66
CA TYR A 61 -13.92 -0.42 0.45
C TYR A 61 -12.51 -0.06 0.93
N GLN A 62 -11.58 0.19 0.01
CA GLN A 62 -10.16 0.30 0.32
C GLN A 62 -9.67 1.74 0.19
N VAL A 63 -9.14 2.30 1.27
CA VAL A 63 -8.51 3.63 1.29
C VAL A 63 -6.99 3.44 1.19
N VAL A 64 -6.40 3.86 0.07
CA VAL A 64 -4.96 3.72 -0.22
C VAL A 64 -4.24 4.94 0.31
N ILE A 65 -3.29 4.76 1.23
CA ILE A 65 -2.57 5.87 1.90
C ILE A 65 -1.06 5.78 1.63
N GLY A 66 -0.53 4.57 1.39
CA GLY A 66 0.91 4.33 1.24
C GLY A 66 1.56 3.81 2.53
N ASN A 67 2.87 3.93 2.69
CA ASN A 67 3.63 3.20 3.71
C ASN A 67 3.28 3.56 5.18
N HIS A 68 2.45 4.58 5.41
CA HIS A 68 2.02 5.06 6.73
C HIS A 68 0.75 4.36 7.27
N VAL A 69 0.24 3.34 6.56
CA VAL A 69 -1.02 2.68 6.93
C VAL A 69 -0.99 1.98 8.29
N PRO A 70 0.11 1.35 8.76
CA PRO A 70 0.14 0.79 10.11
C PRO A 70 -0.14 1.84 11.19
N GLU A 71 0.41 3.05 11.06
CA GLU A 71 0.19 4.14 12.00
C GLU A 71 -1.22 4.73 11.88
N VAL A 72 -1.71 4.94 10.64
CA VAL A 72 -3.08 5.44 10.43
C VAL A 72 -4.13 4.42 10.91
N TYR A 73 -3.90 3.11 10.71
CA TYR A 73 -4.78 2.06 11.22
C TYR A 73 -4.89 2.09 12.74
N ALA A 74 -3.77 2.26 13.45
CA ALA A 74 -3.77 2.32 14.91
C ALA A 74 -4.67 3.48 15.41
N ASP A 75 -4.57 4.64 14.78
CA ASP A 75 -5.38 5.81 15.14
C ASP A 75 -6.86 5.63 14.72
N VAL A 76 -7.16 5.07 13.54
CA VAL A 76 -8.54 4.78 13.10
C VAL A 76 -9.21 3.72 13.99
N ALA A 77 -8.49 2.67 14.35
CA ALA A 77 -9.00 1.62 15.23
C ALA A 77 -9.29 2.16 16.63
N ALA A 78 -8.37 2.97 17.18
CA ALA A 78 -8.53 3.58 18.50
C ALA A 78 -9.70 4.59 18.54
N ILE A 79 -9.79 5.48 17.55
CA ILE A 79 -10.85 6.50 17.48
C ILE A 79 -12.20 5.85 17.16
N GLY A 80 -12.22 4.89 16.24
CA GLY A 80 -13.42 4.18 15.81
C GLY A 80 -13.98 3.20 16.84
N GLY A 81 -13.21 2.87 17.89
CA GLY A 81 -13.58 1.82 18.84
C GLY A 81 -13.65 0.45 18.18
N PHE A 82 -12.98 0.29 17.02
CA PHE A 82 -12.88 -0.97 16.33
C PHE A 82 -11.81 -1.79 17.06
N GLN A 83 -12.20 -2.60 18.06
CA GLN A 83 -11.33 -3.70 18.50
C GLN A 83 -10.97 -4.56 17.28
N GLU A 84 -9.94 -5.41 17.39
CA GLU A 84 -9.66 -6.47 16.41
C GLU A 84 -10.83 -7.48 16.33
N ALA A 85 -12.00 -7.03 15.90
CA ALA A 85 -13.16 -7.83 15.61
C ALA A 85 -12.92 -8.39 14.21
N ALA A 86 -12.50 -9.65 14.18
CA ALA A 86 -12.30 -10.36 12.93
C ALA A 86 -13.61 -10.36 12.13
N ALA A 87 -13.49 -9.84 10.90
CA ALA A 87 -14.60 -9.53 10.01
C ALA A 87 -15.63 -10.68 9.92
N GLU A 88 -16.92 -10.36 10.09
CA GLU A 88 -17.97 -11.26 9.65
C GLU A 88 -18.08 -11.25 8.11
N PRO A 89 -18.24 -12.42 7.47
CA PRO A 89 -18.40 -12.49 6.03
C PRO A 89 -19.81 -12.05 5.60
N SER A 90 -19.95 -10.83 5.07
CA SER A 90 -21.08 -10.43 4.20
C SER A 90 -21.20 -11.37 2.99
N GLY A 91 -22.44 -11.72 2.67
CA GLY A 91 -22.84 -12.68 1.65
C GLY A 91 -22.86 -12.14 0.23
N GLU A 92 -21.83 -11.42 -0.22
CA GLU A 92 -21.60 -11.34 -1.65
C GLU A 92 -21.04 -12.68 -2.13
N LYS A 93 -21.63 -13.23 -3.20
CA LYS A 93 -21.17 -14.46 -3.84
C LYS A 93 -19.84 -14.19 -4.56
N MET A 94 -18.76 -14.05 -3.78
CA MET A 94 -17.41 -14.10 -4.32
C MET A 94 -17.20 -15.46 -5.01
N SER A 95 -16.61 -15.45 -6.20
CA SER A 95 -16.16 -16.68 -6.85
C SER A 95 -15.21 -17.43 -5.91
N LEU A 96 -15.18 -18.76 -6.00
CA LEU A 96 -14.30 -19.59 -5.16
C LEU A 96 -12.83 -19.16 -5.27
N PHE A 97 -12.41 -18.74 -6.46
CA PHE A 97 -11.08 -18.22 -6.73
C PHE A 97 -10.80 -16.90 -6.01
N ASN A 98 -11.70 -15.92 -6.08
CA ASN A 98 -11.52 -14.64 -5.40
C ASN A 98 -11.48 -14.82 -3.87
N ARG A 99 -12.25 -15.76 -3.33
CA ARG A 99 -12.23 -16.11 -1.91
C ARG A 99 -10.89 -16.73 -1.49
N PHE A 100 -10.32 -17.59 -2.33
CA PHE A 100 -8.99 -18.14 -2.11
C PHE A 100 -7.93 -17.04 -2.06
N ILE A 101 -7.93 -16.12 -3.03
CA ILE A 101 -6.98 -14.99 -3.07
C ILE A 101 -7.13 -14.09 -1.83
N ASP A 102 -8.36 -13.80 -1.38
CA ASP A 102 -8.60 -13.01 -0.16
C ASP A 102 -8.07 -13.69 1.11
N ILE A 103 -8.22 -15.01 1.21
CA ILE A 103 -7.67 -15.81 2.32
C ILE A 103 -6.15 -15.71 2.29
N ILE A 104 -5.51 -16.06 1.17
CA ILE A 104 -4.06 -16.06 1.06
C ILE A 104 -3.48 -14.67 1.33
N SER A 105 -4.01 -13.64 0.66
CA SER A 105 -3.54 -12.26 0.85
C SER A 105 -3.66 -11.81 2.30
N GLY A 106 -4.78 -12.08 2.96
CA GLY A 106 -4.99 -11.70 4.36
C GLY A 106 -4.11 -12.47 5.36
N VAL A 107 -3.69 -13.69 5.01
CA VAL A 107 -2.80 -14.51 5.85
C VAL A 107 -1.33 -14.08 5.69
N PHE A 108 -0.90 -13.71 4.47
CA PHE A 108 0.49 -13.36 4.19
C PHE A 108 0.84 -11.89 4.44
N GLN A 109 -0.10 -10.96 4.23
CA GLN A 109 0.18 -9.53 4.37
C GLN A 109 0.86 -9.15 5.71
N PRO A 110 0.45 -9.68 6.88
CA PRO A 110 1.09 -9.34 8.14
C PRO A 110 2.53 -9.84 8.28
N THR A 111 2.96 -10.83 7.48
CA THR A 111 4.32 -11.40 7.57
C THR A 111 5.30 -10.77 6.58
N LEU A 112 4.84 -9.92 5.66
CA LEU A 112 5.62 -9.35 4.56
C LEU A 112 6.94 -8.66 4.98
N GLY A 113 6.88 -7.77 5.97
CA GLY A 113 8.06 -7.02 6.39
C GLY A 113 9.15 -7.94 6.96
N VAL A 114 8.75 -8.91 7.77
CA VAL A 114 9.68 -9.90 8.34
C VAL A 114 10.17 -10.86 7.26
N LEU A 115 9.30 -11.28 6.33
CA LEU A 115 9.64 -12.13 5.18
C LEU A 115 10.73 -11.50 4.31
N ALA A 116 10.61 -10.21 4.02
CA ALA A 116 11.63 -9.46 3.29
C ALA A 116 12.94 -9.41 4.09
N ALA A 117 12.89 -9.08 5.38
CA ALA A 117 14.09 -9.00 6.22
C ALA A 117 14.84 -10.33 6.31
N THR A 118 14.15 -11.42 6.65
CA THR A 118 14.77 -12.75 6.79
C THR A 118 15.23 -13.29 5.43
N GLY A 119 14.48 -13.05 4.35
CA GLY A 119 14.88 -13.41 3.00
C GLY A 119 16.15 -12.67 2.55
N MET A 120 16.26 -11.36 2.82
CA MET A 120 17.47 -10.57 2.53
C MET A 120 18.70 -11.13 3.27
N ILE A 121 18.56 -11.41 4.57
CA ILE A 121 19.66 -11.94 5.38
C ILE A 121 20.09 -13.32 4.87
N LYS A 122 19.13 -14.20 4.55
CA LYS A 122 19.41 -15.51 3.97
C LYS A 122 20.14 -15.40 2.63
N GLY A 123 19.72 -14.47 1.78
CA GLY A 123 20.37 -14.17 0.51
C GLY A 123 21.82 -13.69 0.68
N PHE A 124 22.06 -12.72 1.57
CA PHE A 124 23.43 -12.26 1.85
C PHE A 124 24.30 -13.37 2.43
N ASN A 125 23.77 -14.20 3.32
CA ASN A 125 24.52 -15.32 3.87
C ASN A 125 24.92 -16.34 2.79
N ALA A 126 24.02 -16.64 1.84
CA ALA A 126 24.32 -17.47 0.67
C ALA A 126 25.40 -16.82 -0.23
N LEU A 127 25.32 -15.51 -0.44
CA LEU A 127 26.33 -14.76 -1.20
C LEU A 127 27.70 -14.81 -0.51
N PHE A 128 27.78 -14.59 0.81
CA PHE A 128 29.04 -14.66 1.55
C PHE A 128 29.67 -16.05 1.49
N LEU A 129 28.84 -17.10 1.52
CA LEU A 129 29.28 -18.48 1.33
C LEU A 129 29.83 -18.69 -0.09
N ALA A 130 29.11 -18.21 -1.11
CA ALA A 130 29.50 -18.36 -2.52
C ALA A 130 30.78 -17.58 -2.87
N LEU A 131 31.01 -16.43 -2.24
CA LEU A 131 32.25 -15.63 -2.39
C LEU A 131 33.42 -16.18 -1.56
N GLY A 132 33.21 -17.21 -0.74
CA GLY A 132 34.21 -17.77 0.16
C GLY A 132 34.58 -16.85 1.34
N TRP A 133 33.77 -15.83 1.63
CA TRP A 133 33.97 -14.93 2.76
C TRP A 133 33.62 -15.59 4.09
N LEU A 134 32.66 -16.51 4.07
CA LEU A 134 32.28 -17.35 5.20
C LEU A 134 32.34 -18.82 4.79
N THR A 135 32.59 -19.68 5.77
CA THR A 135 32.42 -21.13 5.63
C THR A 135 31.17 -21.57 6.38
N ALA A 136 30.54 -22.66 5.92
CA ALA A 136 29.36 -23.21 6.59
C ALA A 136 29.64 -23.64 8.06
N ALA A 137 30.90 -23.93 8.39
CA ALA A 137 31.32 -24.27 9.75
C ALA A 137 31.50 -23.05 10.66
N SER A 138 31.59 -21.83 10.10
CA SER A 138 31.80 -20.62 10.89
C SER A 138 30.59 -20.28 11.75
N GLY A 139 30.82 -19.83 12.99
CA GLY A 139 29.74 -19.40 13.89
C GLY A 139 28.92 -18.24 13.32
N THR A 140 29.57 -17.32 12.62
CA THR A 140 28.91 -16.21 11.92
C THR A 140 27.90 -16.70 10.89
N TYR A 141 28.29 -17.66 10.03
CA TYR A 141 27.38 -18.26 9.06
C TYR A 141 26.18 -18.92 9.75
N GLN A 142 26.43 -19.68 10.82
CA GLN A 142 25.37 -20.39 11.55
C GLN A 142 24.35 -19.41 12.16
N ILE A 143 24.81 -18.30 12.75
CA ILE A 143 23.93 -17.27 13.32
C ILE A 143 23.15 -16.53 12.21
N LEU A 144 23.81 -16.11 11.13
CA LEU A 144 23.14 -15.46 10.00
C LEU A 144 22.13 -16.38 9.33
N ASN A 145 22.47 -17.66 9.18
CA ASN A 145 21.56 -18.66 8.66
C ASN A 145 20.35 -18.83 9.58
N ALA A 146 20.54 -18.89 10.89
CA ALA A 146 19.44 -18.97 11.85
C ALA A 146 18.50 -17.74 11.78
N ILE A 147 19.05 -16.53 11.65
CA ILE A 147 18.26 -15.29 11.49
C ILE A 147 17.48 -15.33 10.17
N GLY A 148 18.11 -15.76 9.09
CA GLY A 148 17.48 -15.85 7.77
C GLY A 148 16.42 -16.95 7.68
N ASP A 149 16.63 -18.07 8.37
CA ASP A 149 15.79 -19.27 8.26
C ASP A 149 14.67 -19.35 9.29
N CYS A 150 14.74 -18.60 10.40
CA CYS A 150 13.77 -18.70 11.50
C CYS A 150 12.32 -18.52 11.04
N LEU A 151 12.04 -17.51 10.20
CA LEU A 151 10.68 -17.29 9.70
C LEU A 151 10.24 -18.41 8.77
N PHE A 152 11.11 -18.86 7.86
CA PHE A 152 10.76 -19.87 6.86
C PHE A 152 10.57 -21.24 7.51
N TYR A 153 11.50 -21.66 8.37
CA TYR A 153 11.41 -22.93 9.07
C TYR A 153 10.17 -22.99 9.96
N PHE A 154 9.94 -21.94 10.76
CA PHE A 154 8.78 -21.83 11.67
C PHE A 154 7.56 -21.17 11.01
N PHE A 155 7.50 -21.10 9.68
CA PHE A 155 6.44 -20.37 8.99
C PHE A 155 5.03 -20.84 9.37
N PRO A 156 4.79 -22.15 9.59
CA PRO A 156 3.51 -22.63 10.12
C PRO A 156 3.07 -21.94 11.43
N ILE A 157 3.98 -21.54 12.31
CA ILE A 157 3.61 -20.86 13.55
C ILE A 157 3.07 -19.45 13.25
N PHE A 158 3.80 -18.70 12.42
CA PHE A 158 3.41 -17.33 12.02
C PHE A 158 2.13 -17.33 11.18
N LEU A 159 1.99 -18.27 10.25
CA LEU A 159 0.77 -18.42 9.45
C LEU A 159 -0.40 -18.92 10.28
N GLY A 160 -0.16 -19.76 11.30
CA GLY A 160 -1.19 -20.15 12.26
C GLY A 160 -1.77 -18.95 13.01
N TYR A 161 -0.92 -18.00 13.41
CA TYR A 161 -1.34 -16.72 13.99
C TYR A 161 -2.22 -15.92 13.01
N THR A 162 -1.72 -15.65 11.80
CA THR A 162 -2.43 -14.79 10.84
C THR A 162 -3.70 -15.43 10.29
N ALA A 163 -3.68 -16.76 10.08
CA ALA A 163 -4.85 -17.53 9.68
C ALA A 163 -5.91 -17.57 10.78
N ALA A 164 -5.53 -17.71 12.05
CA ALA A 164 -6.50 -17.67 13.15
C ALA A 164 -7.18 -16.30 13.21
N LYS A 165 -6.43 -15.21 13.03
CA LYS A 165 -7.00 -13.86 12.89
C LYS A 165 -7.93 -13.76 11.69
N LYS A 166 -7.54 -14.29 10.52
CA LYS A 166 -8.37 -14.29 9.29
C LYS A 166 -9.68 -15.06 9.45
N PHE A 167 -9.67 -16.20 10.14
CA PHE A 167 -10.84 -17.07 10.32
C PHE A 167 -11.67 -16.76 11.56
N ASN A 168 -11.29 -15.73 12.32
CA ASN A 168 -11.92 -15.35 13.58
C ASN A 168 -11.91 -16.53 14.57
N ALA A 169 -10.70 -17.08 14.81
CA ALA A 169 -10.40 -18.14 15.74
C ALA A 169 -9.41 -17.64 16.81
N ASN A 170 -9.26 -18.39 17.90
CA ASN A 170 -8.26 -18.06 18.90
C ASN A 170 -6.85 -18.15 18.31
N ILE A 171 -6.09 -17.07 18.43
CA ILE A 171 -4.75 -16.91 17.87
C ILE A 171 -3.78 -17.96 18.41
N PHE A 172 -3.80 -18.21 19.71
CA PHE A 172 -2.90 -19.17 20.34
C PHE A 172 -3.23 -20.62 19.94
N ILE A 173 -4.50 -20.93 19.66
CA ILE A 173 -4.87 -22.22 19.07
C ILE A 173 -4.25 -22.36 17.67
N GLY A 174 -4.35 -21.32 16.83
CA GLY A 174 -3.72 -21.30 15.51
C GLY A 174 -2.21 -21.50 15.57
N MET A 175 -1.53 -20.79 16.46
CA MET A 175 -0.09 -20.94 16.70
C MET A 175 0.27 -22.34 17.22
N ALA A 176 -0.52 -22.91 18.12
CA ALA A 176 -0.30 -24.26 18.65
C ALA A 176 -0.47 -25.34 17.58
N ILE A 177 -1.43 -25.18 16.66
CA ILE A 177 -1.55 -26.04 15.46
C ILE A 177 -0.27 -25.95 14.62
N GLY A 178 0.19 -24.73 14.33
CA GLY A 178 1.44 -24.50 13.60
C GLY A 178 2.66 -25.13 14.27
N ALA A 179 2.82 -24.91 15.57
CA ALA A 179 3.92 -25.48 16.36
C ALA A 179 3.88 -27.02 16.39
N SER A 180 2.68 -27.61 16.38
CA SER A 180 2.50 -29.06 16.33
C SER A 180 2.95 -29.65 14.99
N LEU A 181 2.71 -28.93 13.88
CA LEU A 181 3.15 -29.36 12.56
C LEU A 181 4.68 -29.36 12.42
N VAL A 182 5.37 -28.41 13.06
CA VAL A 182 6.84 -28.30 13.04
C VAL A 182 7.49 -28.81 14.33
N TYR A 183 6.81 -29.70 15.06
CA TYR A 183 7.34 -30.20 16.33
C TYR A 183 8.61 -31.03 16.08
N PRO A 184 9.77 -30.68 16.67
CA PRO A 184 11.05 -31.27 16.29
C PRO A 184 11.12 -32.79 16.39
N THR A 185 10.45 -33.38 17.39
CA THR A 185 10.41 -34.84 17.57
C THR A 185 9.68 -35.55 16.43
N LEU A 186 8.65 -34.94 15.82
CA LEU A 186 8.00 -35.52 14.66
C LEU A 186 8.92 -35.52 13.44
N SER A 187 9.70 -34.44 13.27
CA SER A 187 10.72 -34.37 12.21
C SER A 187 11.85 -35.37 12.42
N SER A 188 12.30 -35.60 13.67
CA SER A 188 13.37 -36.56 13.94
C SER A 188 12.96 -38.00 13.66
N ILE A 189 11.69 -38.35 13.93
CA ILE A 189 11.15 -39.69 13.67
C ILE A 189 11.30 -40.06 12.18
N MET A 190 11.08 -39.11 11.28
CA MET A 190 11.25 -39.33 9.83
C MET A 190 12.71 -39.57 9.41
N GLY A 191 13.68 -39.05 10.17
CA GLY A 191 15.09 -39.08 9.80
C GLY A 191 15.89 -40.26 10.36
N SER A 192 15.37 -40.94 11.40
CA SER A 192 16.12 -41.99 12.11
C SER A 192 15.35 -43.30 12.33
N GLY A 193 14.07 -43.37 11.96
CA GLY A 193 13.26 -44.58 12.11
C GLY A 193 13.22 -45.41 10.83
N GLU A 194 13.17 -46.75 10.95
CA GLU A 194 12.66 -47.56 9.85
C GLU A 194 11.12 -47.43 9.79
N PRO A 195 10.52 -47.36 8.60
CA PRO A 195 9.07 -47.33 8.47
C PRO A 195 8.46 -48.65 8.95
N LEU A 196 7.34 -48.57 9.67
CA LEU A 196 6.56 -49.73 10.10
C LEU A 196 6.02 -50.50 8.89
N TYR A 197 5.56 -49.77 7.88
CA TYR A 197 5.14 -50.24 6.57
C TYR A 197 4.95 -49.04 5.65
N THR A 198 4.74 -49.29 4.36
CA THR A 198 4.51 -48.24 3.36
C THR A 198 3.08 -48.31 2.84
N LEU A 199 2.37 -47.19 2.89
CA LEU A 199 1.06 -47.03 2.26
C LEU A 199 1.21 -46.63 0.79
N PHE A 200 0.28 -47.08 -0.05
CA PHE A 200 0.21 -46.76 -1.48
C PHE A 200 1.50 -47.07 -2.26
N SER A 201 2.20 -48.14 -1.86
CA SER A 201 3.45 -48.54 -2.52
C SER A 201 3.27 -48.71 -4.03
N GLY A 202 4.23 -48.21 -4.80
CA GLY A 202 4.20 -48.25 -6.26
C GLY A 202 3.34 -47.16 -6.90
N THR A 203 2.85 -46.18 -6.13
CA THR A 203 2.10 -45.02 -6.64
C THR A 203 2.85 -43.71 -6.36
N ILE A 204 2.44 -42.62 -7.00
CA ILE A 204 2.95 -41.28 -6.72
C ILE A 204 2.62 -40.77 -5.30
N PHE A 205 1.76 -41.48 -4.57
CA PHE A 205 1.37 -41.17 -3.20
C PHE A 205 2.04 -42.10 -2.18
N GLU A 206 3.06 -42.86 -2.60
CA GLU A 206 3.82 -43.75 -1.74
C GLU A 206 4.28 -43.02 -0.47
N SER A 207 3.88 -43.54 0.69
CA SER A 207 4.02 -42.86 1.96
C SER A 207 4.49 -43.84 3.05
N PRO A 208 5.75 -43.76 3.48
CA PRO A 208 6.23 -44.55 4.61
C PRO A 208 5.55 -44.12 5.91
N VAL A 209 5.07 -45.09 6.69
CA VAL A 209 4.41 -44.86 7.98
C VAL A 209 5.39 -45.19 9.10
N TYR A 210 5.72 -44.20 9.92
CA TYR A 210 6.65 -44.37 11.04
C TYR A 210 5.96 -44.50 12.40
N ILE A 211 4.74 -43.95 12.53
CA ILE A 211 3.97 -43.96 13.77
C ILE A 211 2.48 -44.16 13.50
N THR A 212 1.75 -44.53 14.56
CA THR A 212 0.29 -44.61 14.55
C THR A 212 -0.30 -43.75 15.67
N PHE A 213 -1.53 -43.26 15.45
CA PHE A 213 -2.33 -42.58 16.45
C PHE A 213 -3.62 -43.39 16.67
N LEU A 214 -3.79 -44.00 17.84
CA LEU A 214 -4.88 -44.94 18.13
C LEU A 214 -5.00 -46.07 17.09
N GLY A 215 -3.85 -46.55 16.58
CA GLY A 215 -3.79 -47.59 15.54
C GLY A 215 -4.00 -47.07 14.11
N ILE A 216 -4.32 -45.79 13.92
CA ILE A 216 -4.45 -45.16 12.60
C ILE A 216 -3.05 -44.74 12.12
N PRO A 217 -2.63 -45.09 10.89
CA PRO A 217 -1.35 -44.64 10.34
C PRO A 217 -1.27 -43.11 10.27
N VAL A 218 -0.13 -42.56 10.71
CA VAL A 218 0.18 -41.14 10.53
C VAL A 218 1.29 -41.03 9.49
N ILE A 219 0.98 -40.35 8.40
CA ILE A 219 1.93 -40.08 7.32
C ILE A 219 2.68 -38.79 7.70
N LEU A 220 3.82 -38.95 8.36
CA LEU A 220 4.67 -37.83 8.74
C LEU A 220 5.31 -37.20 7.50
N MET A 221 5.24 -35.88 7.42
CA MET A 221 5.82 -35.07 6.34
C MET A 221 6.64 -33.94 6.94
N SER A 222 7.59 -33.41 6.17
CA SER A 222 8.26 -32.16 6.53
C SER A 222 7.31 -30.99 6.32
N TYR A 223 6.75 -30.46 7.40
CA TYR A 223 5.88 -29.29 7.35
C TYR A 223 6.63 -27.96 7.51
N SER A 224 7.95 -27.99 7.77
CA SER A 224 8.78 -26.79 7.77
C SER A 224 8.70 -26.08 6.41
N SER A 225 8.60 -24.75 6.44
CA SER A 225 8.44 -23.92 5.22
C SER A 225 7.18 -24.23 4.40
N THR A 226 6.19 -24.95 4.94
CA THR A 226 4.91 -25.20 4.26
C THR A 226 3.85 -24.17 4.66
N VAL A 227 2.94 -23.88 3.73
CA VAL A 227 1.92 -22.84 3.87
C VAL A 227 0.51 -23.43 3.87
N ILE A 228 0.23 -24.34 2.93
CA ILE A 228 -1.12 -24.87 2.70
C ILE A 228 -1.64 -25.68 3.90
N PRO A 229 -0.88 -26.64 4.46
CA PRO A 229 -1.39 -27.48 5.56
C PRO A 229 -1.87 -26.65 6.75
N ILE A 230 -1.07 -25.67 7.17
CA ILE A 230 -1.42 -24.82 8.30
C ILE A 230 -2.67 -23.98 8.06
N ILE A 231 -2.81 -23.34 6.89
CA ILE A 231 -3.99 -22.51 6.59
C ILE A 231 -5.26 -23.36 6.65
N VAL A 232 -5.23 -24.55 6.05
CA VAL A 232 -6.38 -25.48 6.05
C VAL A 232 -6.66 -26.00 7.46
N SER A 233 -5.63 -26.41 8.20
CA SER A 233 -5.75 -26.87 9.59
C SER A 233 -6.32 -25.80 10.51
N THR A 234 -5.87 -24.54 10.40
CA THR A 234 -6.41 -23.43 11.18
C THR A 234 -7.84 -23.09 10.77
N TYR A 235 -8.20 -23.20 9.48
CA TYR A 235 -9.60 -23.05 9.05
C TYR A 235 -10.52 -24.12 9.66
N VAL A 236 -10.11 -25.38 9.62
CA VAL A 236 -10.85 -26.48 10.26
C VAL A 236 -10.92 -26.27 11.78
N GLY A 237 -9.81 -25.86 12.40
CA GLY A 237 -9.76 -25.52 13.81
C GLY A 237 -10.70 -24.38 14.19
N ALA A 238 -10.81 -23.35 13.38
CA ALA A 238 -11.77 -22.25 13.57
C ALA A 238 -13.21 -22.75 13.56
N LYS A 239 -13.55 -23.69 12.68
CA LYS A 239 -14.89 -24.30 12.60
C LYS A 239 -15.19 -25.17 13.81
N LEU A 240 -14.23 -26.00 14.22
CA LEU A 240 -14.36 -26.85 15.40
C LEU A 240 -14.42 -26.03 16.70
N GLU A 241 -13.62 -24.98 16.83
CA GLU A 241 -13.69 -24.05 17.97
C GLU A 241 -15.08 -23.42 18.09
N LYS A 242 -15.65 -22.91 16.98
CA LYS A 242 -17.01 -22.34 16.97
C LYS A 242 -18.07 -23.39 17.35
N LEU A 243 -17.92 -24.62 16.88
CA LEU A 243 -18.79 -25.75 17.25
C LEU A 243 -18.70 -26.05 18.75
N PHE A 244 -17.50 -26.19 19.31
CA PHE A 244 -17.31 -26.47 20.73
C PHE A 244 -17.76 -25.31 21.61
N ARG A 245 -17.60 -24.06 21.20
CA ARG A 245 -18.19 -22.90 21.91
C ARG A 245 -19.71 -22.99 22.04
N LYS A 246 -20.39 -23.57 21.05
CA LYS A 246 -21.84 -23.77 21.04
C LYS A 246 -22.27 -24.95 21.93
N ILE A 247 -21.48 -26.03 21.96
CA ILE A 247 -21.80 -27.26 22.70
C ILE A 247 -21.41 -27.15 24.18
N ILE A 248 -20.28 -26.51 24.49
CA ILE A 248 -19.68 -26.53 25.82
C ILE A 248 -20.29 -25.42 26.72
N PRO A 249 -20.73 -25.76 27.95
CA PRO A 249 -21.26 -24.80 28.92
C PRO A 249 -20.28 -23.67 29.25
N SER A 250 -20.80 -22.46 29.48
CA SER A 250 -19.99 -21.26 29.71
C SER A 250 -18.99 -21.39 30.87
N VAL A 251 -19.37 -22.08 31.95
CA VAL A 251 -18.56 -22.26 33.17
C VAL A 251 -17.21 -22.93 32.90
N VAL A 252 -17.16 -23.84 31.93
CA VAL A 252 -15.95 -24.65 31.61
C VAL A 252 -15.36 -24.30 30.23
N ARG A 253 -15.98 -23.36 29.51
CA ARG A 253 -15.66 -23.02 28.12
C ARG A 253 -14.22 -22.57 27.93
N THR A 254 -13.68 -21.80 28.88
CA THR A 254 -12.31 -21.27 28.84
C THR A 254 -11.25 -22.37 28.73
N PHE A 255 -11.50 -23.53 29.34
CA PHE A 255 -10.53 -24.64 29.36
C PHE A 255 -10.86 -25.71 28.33
N LEU A 256 -12.13 -26.11 28.24
CA LEU A 256 -12.53 -27.26 27.41
C LEU A 256 -12.60 -26.93 25.92
N VAL A 257 -12.93 -25.69 25.53
CA VAL A 257 -12.96 -25.34 24.09
C VAL A 257 -11.56 -25.47 23.48
N PRO A 258 -10.50 -24.78 23.98
CA PRO A 258 -9.17 -24.94 23.41
C PRO A 258 -8.65 -26.37 23.49
N PHE A 259 -8.92 -27.08 24.60
CA PHE A 259 -8.55 -28.48 24.79
C PHE A 259 -9.10 -29.39 23.69
N PHE A 260 -10.42 -29.40 23.50
CA PHE A 260 -11.04 -30.26 22.48
C PHE A 260 -10.71 -29.80 21.06
N THR A 261 -10.58 -28.49 20.81
CA THR A 261 -10.14 -27.99 19.50
C THR A 261 -8.78 -28.57 19.14
N LEU A 262 -7.77 -28.46 20.01
CA LEU A 262 -6.43 -28.98 19.71
C LEU A 262 -6.41 -30.51 19.65
N LEU A 263 -7.11 -31.19 20.57
CA LEU A 263 -7.17 -32.65 20.63
C LEU A 263 -7.74 -33.27 19.35
N VAL A 264 -8.63 -32.56 18.65
CA VAL A 264 -9.20 -33.03 17.37
C VAL A 264 -8.40 -32.52 16.19
N VAL A 265 -8.07 -31.23 16.15
CA VAL A 265 -7.46 -30.60 14.96
C VAL A 265 -6.04 -31.08 14.73
N VAL A 266 -5.22 -31.27 15.77
CA VAL A 266 -3.82 -31.66 15.59
C VAL A 266 -3.70 -33.07 14.99
N PRO A 267 -4.35 -34.12 15.54
CA PRO A 267 -4.35 -35.44 14.91
C PRO A 267 -4.95 -35.42 13.51
N LEU A 268 -6.08 -34.71 13.31
CA LEU A 268 -6.69 -34.56 11.99
C LEU A 268 -5.74 -33.90 10.99
N SER A 269 -4.94 -32.95 11.46
CA SER A 269 -3.95 -32.25 10.64
C SER A 269 -2.84 -33.18 10.19
N LEU A 270 -2.34 -34.05 11.06
CA LEU A 270 -1.25 -34.96 10.74
C LEU A 270 -1.71 -36.19 9.94
N ILE A 271 -2.92 -36.68 10.20
CA ILE A 271 -3.44 -37.91 9.56
C ILE A 271 -4.03 -37.61 8.17
N ILE A 272 -4.74 -36.49 8.02
CA ILE A 272 -5.54 -36.20 6.82
C ILE A 272 -5.06 -34.93 6.12
N ILE A 273 -5.12 -33.78 6.80
CA ILE A 273 -4.94 -32.48 6.13
C ILE A 273 -3.52 -32.34 5.57
N GLY A 274 -2.52 -32.71 6.35
CA GLY A 274 -1.11 -32.64 6.02
C GLY A 274 -0.78 -33.48 4.79
N PRO A 275 -1.00 -34.81 4.80
CA PRO A 275 -0.74 -35.67 3.64
C PRO A 275 -1.48 -35.22 2.38
N LEU A 276 -2.79 -34.90 2.48
CA LEU A 276 -3.56 -34.43 1.33
C LEU A 276 -3.01 -33.10 0.77
N SER A 277 -2.65 -32.17 1.65
CA SER A 277 -2.08 -30.88 1.24
C SER A 277 -0.69 -31.04 0.61
N THR A 278 0.12 -31.96 1.14
CA THR A 278 1.45 -32.26 0.60
C THR A 278 1.35 -32.93 -0.76
N TRP A 279 0.49 -33.93 -0.94
CA TRP A 279 0.28 -34.57 -2.24
C TRP A 279 -0.29 -33.59 -3.27
N ALA A 280 -1.24 -32.75 -2.87
CA ALA A 280 -1.72 -31.66 -3.72
C ALA A 280 -0.58 -30.70 -4.09
N GLY A 281 0.29 -30.35 -3.14
CA GLY A 281 1.49 -29.55 -3.36
C GLY A 281 2.48 -30.21 -4.32
N GLN A 282 2.71 -31.52 -4.21
CA GLN A 282 3.57 -32.28 -5.12
C GLN A 282 3.01 -32.28 -6.55
N LEU A 283 1.71 -32.51 -6.72
CA LEU A 283 1.04 -32.45 -8.02
C LEU A 283 1.09 -31.05 -8.63
N LEU A 284 0.87 -30.01 -7.82
CA LEU A 284 1.02 -28.63 -8.26
C LEU A 284 2.46 -28.36 -8.71
N GLY A 285 3.45 -28.74 -7.91
CA GLY A 285 4.87 -28.57 -8.25
C GLY A 285 5.25 -29.29 -9.54
N GLN A 286 4.81 -30.54 -9.72
CA GLN A 286 4.99 -31.28 -10.97
C GLN A 286 4.30 -30.61 -12.15
N GLY A 287 3.09 -30.08 -11.96
CA GLY A 287 2.39 -29.31 -13.00
C GLY A 287 3.16 -28.05 -13.41
N THR A 288 3.73 -27.32 -12.44
CA THR A 288 4.58 -26.15 -12.74
C THR A 288 5.86 -26.54 -13.46
N LEU A 289 6.49 -27.64 -13.06
CA LEU A 289 7.70 -28.15 -13.70
C LEU A 289 7.41 -28.69 -15.11
N PHE A 290 6.24 -29.28 -15.33
CA PHE A 290 5.78 -29.69 -16.66
C PHE A 290 5.64 -28.48 -17.59
N LEU A 291 5.00 -27.41 -17.14
CA LEU A 291 4.89 -26.16 -17.91
C LEU A 291 6.25 -25.55 -18.20
N TYR A 292 7.14 -25.54 -17.20
CA TYR A 292 8.52 -25.09 -17.36
C TYR A 292 9.26 -25.92 -18.41
N ASN A 293 9.18 -27.25 -18.34
CA ASN A 293 9.87 -28.15 -19.27
C ASN A 293 9.28 -28.14 -20.69
N LEU A 294 8.02 -27.69 -20.86
CA LEU A 294 7.44 -27.48 -22.19
C LEU A 294 8.23 -26.38 -22.94
N SER A 295 8.48 -25.26 -22.27
CA SER A 295 9.34 -24.19 -22.77
C SER A 295 9.68 -23.21 -21.64
N PRO A 296 10.91 -23.27 -21.09
CA PRO A 296 11.36 -22.33 -20.05
C PRO A 296 11.27 -20.87 -20.52
N VAL A 297 11.54 -20.63 -21.80
CA VAL A 297 11.50 -19.30 -22.41
C VAL A 297 10.08 -18.74 -22.44
N ILE A 298 9.09 -19.54 -22.84
CA ILE A 298 7.68 -19.09 -22.88
C ILE A 298 7.16 -18.88 -21.47
N GLU A 299 7.48 -19.79 -20.54
CA GLU A 299 7.09 -19.67 -19.14
C GLU A 299 7.63 -18.37 -18.54
N GLY A 300 8.94 -18.13 -18.64
CA GLY A 300 9.57 -16.90 -18.19
C GLY A 300 8.99 -15.65 -18.88
N LEU A 301 8.77 -15.69 -20.19
CA LEU A 301 8.16 -14.57 -20.94
C LEU A 301 6.78 -14.20 -20.40
N LEU A 302 5.91 -15.19 -20.19
CA LEU A 302 4.56 -14.98 -19.68
C LEU A 302 4.59 -14.49 -18.23
N MET A 303 5.43 -15.11 -17.39
CA MET A 303 5.57 -14.69 -16.00
C MET A 303 6.08 -13.25 -15.91
N GLY A 304 7.09 -12.88 -16.69
CA GLY A 304 7.57 -11.50 -16.79
C GLY A 304 6.49 -10.52 -17.27
N ALA A 305 5.78 -10.86 -18.35
CA ALA A 305 4.76 -9.99 -18.97
C ALA A 305 3.56 -9.73 -18.04
N PHE A 306 3.06 -10.79 -17.39
CA PHE A 306 1.81 -10.73 -16.63
C PHE A 306 2.02 -10.45 -15.14
N TRP A 307 3.24 -10.53 -14.61
CA TRP A 307 3.48 -10.32 -13.18
C TRP A 307 2.89 -9.01 -12.67
N GLN A 308 3.15 -7.88 -13.35
CA GLN A 308 2.63 -6.58 -12.91
C GLN A 308 1.09 -6.50 -12.98
N ILE A 309 0.48 -7.22 -13.92
CA ILE A 309 -1.00 -7.33 -14.01
C ILE A 309 -1.53 -8.14 -12.83
N LEU A 310 -0.87 -9.25 -12.50
CA LEU A 310 -1.20 -10.06 -11.31
C LEU A 310 -0.99 -9.27 -10.01
N VAL A 311 -0.04 -8.35 -9.96
CA VAL A 311 0.17 -7.42 -8.83
C VAL A 311 -1.02 -6.48 -8.68
N ILE A 312 -1.48 -5.85 -9.77
CA ILE A 312 -2.62 -4.91 -9.74
C ILE A 312 -3.88 -5.57 -9.17
N PHE A 313 -4.18 -6.78 -9.60
CA PHE A 313 -5.37 -7.53 -9.16
C PHE A 313 -5.15 -8.34 -7.87
N GLY A 314 -3.95 -8.30 -7.27
CA GLY A 314 -3.61 -9.11 -6.11
C GLY A 314 -3.52 -10.62 -6.38
N LEU A 315 -3.64 -11.05 -7.64
CA LEU A 315 -3.62 -12.45 -8.06
C LEU A 315 -2.24 -13.11 -7.91
N HIS A 316 -1.17 -12.30 -7.86
CA HIS A 316 0.19 -12.78 -7.58
C HIS A 316 0.30 -13.52 -6.23
N TRP A 317 -0.55 -13.17 -5.24
CA TRP A 317 -0.64 -13.90 -3.98
C TRP A 317 -1.14 -15.33 -4.15
N GLY A 318 -1.83 -15.67 -5.24
CA GLY A 318 -2.11 -17.05 -5.59
C GLY A 318 -0.88 -17.83 -6.05
N VAL A 319 0.12 -17.15 -6.61
CA VAL A 319 1.33 -17.76 -7.19
C VAL A 319 2.42 -17.95 -6.13
N VAL A 320 2.59 -17.01 -5.20
CA VAL A 320 3.66 -17.06 -4.18
C VAL A 320 3.64 -18.35 -3.32
N PRO A 321 2.50 -18.86 -2.83
CA PRO A 321 2.47 -20.13 -2.10
C PRO A 321 2.89 -21.34 -2.94
N ILE A 322 2.66 -21.28 -4.27
CA ILE A 322 3.11 -22.33 -5.19
C ILE A 322 4.63 -22.30 -5.28
N ALA A 323 5.23 -21.12 -5.41
CA ALA A 323 6.68 -20.95 -5.40
C ALA A 323 7.32 -21.43 -4.08
N ILE A 324 6.72 -21.10 -2.93
CA ILE A 324 7.17 -21.60 -1.61
C ILE A 324 7.08 -23.13 -1.55
N ASN A 325 5.98 -23.70 -2.05
CA ASN A 325 5.81 -25.14 -2.13
C ASN A 325 6.87 -25.79 -3.04
N ASN A 326 7.18 -25.18 -4.18
CA ASN A 326 8.24 -25.65 -5.09
C ASN A 326 9.60 -25.64 -4.40
N LEU A 327 9.94 -24.57 -3.68
CA LEU A 327 11.16 -24.52 -2.87
C LEU A 327 11.18 -25.60 -1.77
N ALA A 328 10.03 -25.91 -1.17
CA ALA A 328 9.94 -26.94 -0.14
C ALA A 328 10.11 -28.36 -0.73
N VAL A 329 9.44 -28.65 -1.85
CA VAL A 329 9.33 -29.98 -2.48
C VAL A 329 10.42 -30.23 -3.52
N LEU A 330 10.58 -29.33 -4.47
CA LEU A 330 11.54 -29.43 -5.59
C LEU A 330 12.92 -28.85 -5.25
N LYS A 331 13.04 -28.05 -4.18
CA LYS A 331 14.26 -27.31 -3.78
C LYS A 331 14.69 -26.17 -4.70
N HIS A 332 13.89 -25.91 -5.72
CA HIS A 332 14.03 -24.77 -6.62
C HIS A 332 12.65 -24.33 -7.10
N ASP A 333 12.54 -23.09 -7.58
CA ASP A 333 11.32 -22.57 -8.21
C ASP A 333 11.63 -21.78 -9.49
N PRO A 334 11.07 -22.20 -10.64
CA PRO A 334 11.21 -21.45 -11.89
C PRO A 334 10.22 -20.29 -12.03
N ILE A 335 9.06 -20.37 -11.37
CA ILE A 335 7.96 -19.43 -11.62
C ILE A 335 8.30 -18.04 -11.11
N LEU A 336 8.64 -17.93 -9.82
CA LEU A 336 8.97 -16.65 -9.21
C LEU A 336 10.30 -16.13 -9.78
N ALA A 337 11.22 -17.01 -10.15
CA ALA A 337 12.43 -16.65 -10.89
C ALA A 337 12.10 -15.85 -12.15
N GLY A 338 11.17 -16.32 -12.99
CA GLY A 338 10.73 -15.65 -14.22
C GLY A 338 10.13 -14.26 -14.03
N THR A 339 9.75 -13.88 -12.80
CA THR A 339 9.18 -12.55 -12.48
C THR A 339 10.23 -11.50 -12.12
N PHE A 340 11.48 -11.91 -11.91
CA PHE A 340 12.54 -11.06 -11.35
C PHE A 340 12.75 -9.77 -12.14
N GLY A 341 12.77 -9.84 -13.47
CA GLY A 341 12.94 -8.69 -14.36
C GLY A 341 11.81 -7.66 -14.30
N ALA A 342 10.63 -8.00 -13.78
CA ALA A 342 9.45 -7.13 -13.82
C ALA A 342 9.63 -5.84 -12.99
N SER A 343 10.30 -5.91 -11.85
CA SER A 343 10.59 -4.72 -11.03
C SER A 343 11.56 -3.77 -11.72
N PHE A 344 12.59 -4.31 -12.37
CA PHE A 344 13.62 -3.57 -13.09
C PHE A 344 13.09 -2.91 -14.37
N ALA A 345 12.26 -3.63 -15.12
CA ALA A 345 11.55 -3.06 -16.26
C ALA A 345 10.71 -1.84 -15.84
N GLN A 346 10.03 -1.96 -14.71
CA GLN A 346 9.17 -0.90 -14.20
C GLN A 346 9.97 0.35 -13.80
N ILE A 347 11.07 0.19 -13.06
CA ILE A 347 11.92 1.34 -12.71
C ILE A 347 12.67 1.92 -13.91
N GLY A 348 12.98 1.12 -14.94
CA GLY A 348 13.52 1.62 -16.21
C GLY A 348 12.55 2.59 -16.90
N VAL A 349 11.27 2.22 -16.97
CA VAL A 349 10.20 3.10 -17.46
C VAL A 349 10.04 4.35 -16.60
N VAL A 350 10.02 4.19 -15.26
CA VAL A 350 9.90 5.33 -14.34
C VAL A 350 11.09 6.30 -14.48
N LEU A 351 12.31 5.80 -14.65
CA LEU A 351 13.49 6.64 -14.88
C LEU A 351 13.38 7.42 -16.19
N ALA A 352 12.93 6.78 -17.26
CA ALA A 352 12.71 7.48 -18.53
C ALA A 352 11.67 8.61 -18.38
N ILE A 353 10.59 8.37 -17.63
CA ILE A 353 9.60 9.41 -17.32
C ILE A 353 10.21 10.51 -16.45
N MET A 354 10.97 10.15 -15.40
CA MET A 354 11.65 11.09 -14.51
C MET A 354 12.56 12.06 -15.27
N LEU A 355 13.27 11.58 -16.29
CA LEU A 355 14.19 12.39 -17.10
C LEU A 355 13.47 13.22 -18.18
N LYS A 356 12.33 12.75 -18.67
CA LYS A 356 11.59 13.45 -19.74
C LYS A 356 10.50 14.37 -19.23
N THR A 357 10.01 14.15 -18.01
CA THR A 357 8.90 14.93 -17.49
C THR A 357 9.32 16.31 -17.00
N LYS A 358 8.55 17.31 -17.41
CA LYS A 358 8.65 18.70 -16.95
C LYS A 358 7.71 18.99 -15.78
N SER A 359 6.70 18.14 -15.54
CA SER A 359 5.79 18.29 -14.40
C SER A 359 6.53 18.06 -13.08
N ALA A 360 6.61 19.11 -12.25
CA ALA A 360 7.20 19.03 -10.91
C ALA A 360 6.51 17.96 -10.03
N LYS A 361 5.17 17.85 -10.15
CA LYS A 361 4.36 16.84 -9.44
C LYS A 361 4.69 15.43 -9.91
N LEU A 362 4.78 15.19 -11.22
CA LEU A 362 5.14 13.84 -11.69
C LEU A 362 6.58 13.49 -11.31
N ARG A 363 7.49 14.45 -11.41
CA ARG A 363 8.89 14.28 -11.04
C ARG A 363 9.03 13.92 -9.56
N SER A 364 8.31 14.59 -8.66
CA SER A 364 8.35 14.29 -7.23
C SER A 364 7.82 12.88 -6.89
N LEU A 365 6.88 12.34 -7.68
CA LEU A 365 6.40 10.95 -7.54
C LEU A 365 7.40 9.92 -8.07
N THR A 366 8.09 10.23 -9.17
CA THR A 366 8.98 9.26 -9.83
C THR A 366 10.20 8.88 -8.99
N ILE A 367 10.75 9.81 -8.19
CA ILE A 367 11.96 9.56 -7.37
C ILE A 367 11.72 8.48 -6.30
N PRO A 368 10.75 8.63 -5.37
CA PRO A 368 10.48 7.61 -4.37
C PRO A 368 9.99 6.30 -5.02
N ALA A 369 9.26 6.37 -6.13
CA ALA A 369 8.83 5.18 -6.87
C ALA A 369 10.00 4.40 -7.49
N PHE A 370 11.00 5.09 -8.04
CA PHE A 370 12.21 4.49 -8.56
C PHE A 370 13.01 3.78 -7.45
N ILE A 371 13.25 4.47 -6.33
CA ILE A 371 13.99 3.91 -5.18
C ILE A 371 13.25 2.69 -4.62
N SER A 372 11.93 2.80 -4.41
CA SER A 372 11.10 1.69 -3.94
C SER A 372 11.19 0.47 -4.86
N GLY A 373 11.17 0.68 -6.17
CA GLY A 373 11.23 -0.40 -7.15
C GLY A 373 12.59 -1.10 -7.26
N ILE A 374 13.71 -0.43 -6.92
CA ILE A 374 15.03 -1.09 -6.77
C ILE A 374 14.95 -2.21 -5.71
N PHE A 375 14.22 -1.94 -4.64
CA PHE A 375 13.95 -2.89 -3.56
C PHE A 375 12.76 -3.81 -3.85
N GLY A 376 12.25 -3.83 -5.08
CA GLY A 376 11.22 -4.74 -5.54
C GLY A 376 9.80 -4.39 -5.11
N VAL A 377 9.60 -3.24 -4.46
CA VAL A 377 8.28 -2.71 -4.11
C VAL A 377 7.83 -1.80 -5.25
N THR A 378 7.02 -2.35 -6.15
CA THR A 378 6.64 -1.70 -7.42
C THR A 378 5.33 -0.93 -7.33
N GLU A 379 4.57 -1.03 -6.24
CA GLU A 379 3.26 -0.38 -6.08
C GLU A 379 3.32 1.15 -6.27
N PRO A 380 4.30 1.89 -5.72
CA PRO A 380 4.39 3.33 -5.97
C PRO A 380 4.65 3.65 -7.45
N ALA A 381 5.42 2.81 -8.15
CA ALA A 381 5.71 2.96 -9.58
C ALA A 381 4.52 2.59 -10.47
N ILE A 382 3.79 1.54 -10.12
CA ILE A 382 2.56 1.13 -10.82
C ILE A 382 1.51 2.22 -10.61
N TYR A 383 1.05 2.44 -9.38
CA TYR A 383 -0.11 3.29 -9.12
C TYR A 383 0.19 4.78 -9.25
N GLY A 384 1.39 5.23 -8.88
CA GLY A 384 1.75 6.65 -8.88
C GLY A 384 2.23 7.18 -10.24
N VAL A 385 2.79 6.31 -11.10
CA VAL A 385 3.47 6.78 -12.32
C VAL A 385 2.92 6.12 -13.59
N THR A 386 2.96 4.79 -13.66
CA THR A 386 2.78 4.07 -14.93
C THR A 386 1.35 3.64 -15.20
N LEU A 387 0.58 3.14 -14.24
CA LEU A 387 -0.81 2.69 -14.45
C LEU A 387 -1.76 3.83 -14.88
N PRO A 388 -1.68 5.05 -14.29
CA PRO A 388 -2.45 6.19 -14.80
C PRO A 388 -2.15 6.47 -16.29
N ARG A 389 -0.95 6.12 -16.74
CA ARG A 389 -0.48 6.28 -18.12
C ARG A 389 -0.34 4.91 -18.78
N LYS A 390 -1.46 4.34 -19.24
CA LYS A 390 -1.55 2.97 -19.80
C LYS A 390 -0.35 2.56 -20.68
N LYS A 391 0.15 3.47 -21.52
CA LYS A 391 1.30 3.21 -22.40
C LYS A 391 2.59 2.89 -21.63
N PRO A 392 3.13 3.75 -20.74
CA PRO A 392 4.19 3.38 -19.80
C PRO A 392 4.03 2.01 -19.13
N PHE A 393 2.85 1.71 -18.60
CA PHE A 393 2.60 0.43 -17.96
C PHE A 393 2.78 -0.74 -18.94
N ILE A 394 2.21 -0.67 -20.14
CA ILE A 394 2.34 -1.71 -21.17
C ILE A 394 3.81 -1.89 -21.59
N LEU A 395 4.56 -0.79 -21.77
CA LEU A 395 5.99 -0.85 -22.11
C LEU A 395 6.81 -1.54 -21.02
N SER A 396 6.46 -1.32 -19.75
CA SER A 396 7.10 -2.04 -18.64
C SER A 396 6.84 -3.55 -18.71
N CYS A 397 5.61 -3.98 -19.04
CA CYS A 397 5.28 -5.40 -19.17
C CYS A 397 6.03 -6.05 -20.33
N ILE A 398 6.19 -5.36 -21.45
CA ILE A 398 6.96 -5.86 -22.60
C ILE A 398 8.44 -6.02 -22.23
N ALA A 399 9.03 -5.03 -21.55
CA ALA A 399 10.41 -5.12 -21.09
C ALA A 399 10.63 -6.20 -20.01
N ALA A 400 9.62 -6.42 -19.15
CA ALA A 400 9.61 -7.50 -18.18
C ALA A 400 9.54 -8.88 -18.86
N ALA A 401 8.73 -9.00 -19.92
CA ALA A 401 8.60 -10.22 -20.73
C ALA A 401 9.95 -10.63 -21.34
N ALA A 402 10.73 -9.67 -21.84
CA ALA A 402 12.06 -9.94 -22.39
C ALA A 402 13.04 -10.45 -21.32
N GLY A 403 13.06 -9.85 -20.12
CA GLY A 403 13.89 -10.34 -19.01
C GLY A 403 13.45 -11.73 -18.54
N GLY A 404 12.15 -11.97 -18.44
CA GLY A 404 11.57 -13.28 -18.15
C GLY A 404 11.99 -14.34 -19.18
N ALA A 405 11.94 -14.01 -20.47
CA ALA A 405 12.39 -14.91 -21.54
C ALA A 405 13.89 -15.25 -21.41
N ILE A 406 14.74 -14.28 -21.05
CA ILE A 406 16.17 -14.49 -20.81
C ILE A 406 16.39 -15.44 -19.62
N LEU A 407 15.67 -15.21 -18.51
CA LEU A 407 15.72 -16.08 -17.33
C LEU A 407 15.37 -17.52 -17.71
N GLY A 408 14.29 -17.70 -18.46
CA GLY A 408 13.89 -19.00 -19.00
C GLY A 408 14.98 -19.63 -19.89
N ALA A 409 15.52 -18.86 -20.84
CA ALA A 409 16.54 -19.34 -21.78
C ALA A 409 17.86 -19.75 -21.09
N MET A 410 18.20 -19.09 -20.00
CA MET A 410 19.43 -19.35 -19.24
C MET A 410 19.24 -20.36 -18.11
N GLY A 411 18.03 -20.92 -17.96
CA GLY A 411 17.73 -21.89 -16.91
C GLY A 411 17.74 -21.26 -15.51
N SER A 412 17.54 -19.95 -15.40
CA SER A 412 17.58 -19.23 -14.13
C SER A 412 16.43 -19.64 -13.22
N GLN A 413 16.75 -20.20 -12.06
CA GLN A 413 15.81 -20.62 -11.02
C GLN A 413 16.23 -20.03 -9.66
N ILE A 414 15.28 -19.87 -8.76
CA ILE A 414 15.59 -19.52 -7.36
C ILE A 414 15.66 -20.79 -6.51
N TYR A 415 16.62 -20.86 -5.58
CA TYR A 415 16.87 -22.02 -4.71
C TYR A 415 16.53 -21.76 -3.25
N ILE A 416 16.41 -20.49 -2.90
CA ILE A 416 15.94 -20.03 -1.60
C ILE A 416 14.92 -18.92 -1.82
N MET A 417 14.04 -18.72 -0.85
CA MET A 417 13.25 -17.50 -0.82
C MET A 417 14.15 -16.37 -0.32
N GLY A 418 14.43 -15.40 -1.18
CA GLY A 418 15.27 -14.25 -0.85
C GLY A 418 14.48 -12.96 -0.64
N GLY A 419 15.23 -11.86 -0.59
CA GLY A 419 14.63 -10.52 -0.53
C GLY A 419 13.93 -10.13 -1.83
N LEU A 420 13.32 -8.95 -1.82
CA LEU A 420 12.67 -8.36 -2.99
C LEU A 420 13.67 -7.55 -3.83
N GLY A 421 13.34 -7.31 -5.10
CA GLY A 421 14.13 -6.47 -5.99
C GLY A 421 15.56 -6.96 -6.14
N ILE A 422 16.54 -6.07 -6.04
CA ILE A 422 17.96 -6.42 -6.17
C ILE A 422 18.43 -7.51 -5.19
N PHE A 423 17.78 -7.61 -4.02
CA PHE A 423 18.11 -8.61 -3.01
C PHE A 423 17.59 -10.01 -3.33
N MET A 424 16.88 -10.19 -4.45
CA MET A 424 16.52 -11.50 -4.97
C MET A 424 17.68 -12.15 -5.72
N LEU A 425 18.70 -11.40 -6.17
CA LEU A 425 19.86 -11.94 -6.90
C LEU A 425 20.54 -13.13 -6.19
N PRO A 426 20.83 -13.08 -4.87
CA PRO A 426 21.46 -14.20 -4.20
C PRO A 426 20.62 -15.47 -4.19
N SER A 427 19.30 -15.37 -4.38
CA SER A 427 18.40 -16.53 -4.46
C SER A 427 18.68 -17.41 -5.68
N PHE A 428 19.31 -16.86 -6.71
CA PHE A 428 19.71 -17.58 -7.93
C PHE A 428 21.03 -18.34 -7.77
N ILE A 429 21.71 -18.23 -6.62
CA ILE A 429 22.92 -19.00 -6.33
C ILE A 429 22.49 -20.43 -6.02
N GLY A 430 22.75 -21.32 -6.99
CA GLY A 430 22.43 -22.73 -6.87
C GLY A 430 23.48 -23.53 -6.09
N PRO A 431 23.26 -24.85 -5.94
CA PRO A 431 24.24 -25.76 -5.33
C PRO A 431 25.61 -25.74 -6.02
N GLN A 432 25.64 -25.40 -7.31
CA GLN A 432 26.86 -25.28 -8.13
C GLN A 432 27.55 -23.91 -7.98
N GLY A 433 26.99 -22.99 -7.19
CA GLY A 433 27.49 -21.64 -6.99
C GLY A 433 26.96 -20.63 -8.01
N MET A 434 27.79 -19.65 -8.36
CA MET A 434 27.46 -18.59 -9.33
C MET A 434 27.72 -19.08 -10.76
N ASP A 435 26.77 -19.83 -11.31
CA ASP A 435 26.83 -20.45 -12.64
C ASP A 435 26.10 -19.61 -13.71
N ALA A 436 25.87 -20.19 -14.89
CA ALA A 436 25.16 -19.53 -15.99
C ALA A 436 23.75 -19.07 -15.58
N ALA A 437 23.05 -19.82 -14.72
CA ALA A 437 21.72 -19.45 -14.25
C ALA A 437 21.76 -18.18 -13.39
N PHE A 438 22.78 -18.03 -12.53
CA PHE A 438 23.00 -16.82 -11.74
C PHE A 438 23.33 -15.60 -12.63
N TYR A 439 24.29 -15.74 -13.56
CA TYR A 439 24.63 -14.63 -14.47
C TYR A 439 23.47 -14.28 -15.42
N GLY A 440 22.63 -15.26 -15.76
CA GLY A 440 21.40 -15.03 -16.51
C GLY A 440 20.42 -14.12 -15.78
N ALA A 441 20.33 -14.22 -14.45
CA ALA A 441 19.54 -13.28 -13.66
C ALA A 441 20.09 -11.85 -13.75
N ILE A 442 21.41 -11.67 -13.67
CA ILE A 442 22.04 -10.35 -13.82
C ILE A 442 21.78 -9.76 -15.21
N ILE A 443 21.92 -10.56 -16.26
CA ILE A 443 21.67 -10.13 -17.64
C ILE A 443 20.18 -9.76 -17.81
N ALA A 444 19.27 -10.59 -17.32
CA ALA A 444 17.84 -10.32 -17.40
C ALA A 444 17.44 -9.04 -16.66
N MET A 445 18.00 -8.81 -15.46
CA MET A 445 17.82 -7.56 -14.71
C MET A 445 18.26 -6.34 -15.53
N ALA A 446 19.49 -6.38 -16.06
CA ALA A 446 20.05 -5.29 -16.86
C ALA A 446 19.24 -5.06 -18.14
N VAL A 447 18.88 -6.12 -18.86
CA VAL A 447 18.08 -6.04 -20.08
C VAL A 447 16.68 -5.52 -19.79
N SER A 448 15.98 -6.00 -18.77
CA SER A 448 14.67 -5.47 -18.39
C SER A 448 14.74 -3.98 -18.07
N PHE A 449 15.72 -3.56 -17.28
CA PHE A 449 15.93 -2.14 -16.96
C PHE A 449 16.19 -1.28 -18.20
N VAL A 450 17.20 -1.66 -19.00
CA VAL A 450 17.62 -0.91 -20.17
C VAL A 450 16.51 -0.90 -21.22
N LEU A 451 15.87 -2.03 -21.48
CA LEU A 451 14.78 -2.12 -22.44
C LEU A 451 13.57 -1.30 -21.99
N GLY A 452 13.19 -1.37 -20.70
CA GLY A 452 12.11 -0.54 -20.15
C GLY A 452 12.42 0.96 -20.30
N PHE A 453 13.64 1.36 -20.00
CA PHE A 453 14.12 2.72 -20.21
C PHE A 453 14.05 3.12 -21.69
N LEU A 454 14.66 2.35 -22.60
CA LEU A 454 14.73 2.69 -24.02
C LEU A 454 13.35 2.72 -24.68
N LEU A 455 12.50 1.72 -24.40
CA LEU A 455 11.13 1.66 -24.91
C LEU A 455 10.34 2.88 -24.48
N MET A 456 10.47 3.31 -23.22
CA MET A 456 9.78 4.50 -22.73
C MET A 456 10.40 5.80 -23.25
N PHE A 457 11.73 5.88 -23.28
CA PHE A 457 12.46 7.07 -23.68
C PHE A 457 12.24 7.41 -25.16
N PHE A 458 12.30 6.41 -26.03
CA PHE A 458 12.08 6.56 -27.47
C PHE A 458 10.63 6.30 -27.91
N GLY A 459 9.82 5.63 -27.09
CA GLY A 459 8.44 5.31 -27.40
C GLY A 459 7.49 6.51 -27.43
N GLY A 460 8.00 7.74 -27.48
CA GLY A 460 7.18 8.94 -27.58
C GLY A 460 6.39 9.22 -26.30
N TYR A 461 7.09 9.29 -25.15
CA TYR A 461 6.57 9.99 -23.99
C TYR A 461 6.22 11.42 -24.42
N LYS A 462 4.93 11.72 -24.43
CA LYS A 462 4.46 13.10 -24.44
C LYS A 462 4.27 13.45 -22.97
N ASP A 463 5.00 14.46 -22.52
CA ASP A 463 4.51 15.16 -21.35
C ASP A 463 3.14 15.68 -21.73
N GLU A 464 2.12 15.23 -21.03
CA GLU A 464 0.94 16.07 -20.84
C GLU A 464 1.40 17.20 -19.91
N GLU A 465 2.18 18.14 -20.45
CA GLU A 465 1.96 19.54 -20.11
C GLU A 465 0.70 19.95 -20.86
N ASP A 466 -0.08 20.87 -20.30
CA ASP A 466 -1.13 21.61 -21.00
C ASP A 466 -0.67 22.06 -22.39
N ASP A 467 -0.91 21.23 -23.40
CA ASP A 467 -0.88 21.60 -24.81
C ASP A 467 -2.22 22.25 -25.14
N ALA A 468 -2.57 23.29 -24.39
CA ALA A 468 -3.47 24.35 -24.82
C ALA A 468 -2.62 25.53 -25.31
N LYS A 469 -1.72 25.30 -26.27
CA LYS A 469 -1.30 26.38 -27.16
C LYS A 469 -2.28 26.45 -28.34
N PRO A 470 -2.79 27.65 -28.67
CA PRO A 470 -3.91 27.80 -29.57
C PRO A 470 -3.45 27.49 -31.00
N LYS A 471 -3.94 26.38 -31.55
CA LYS A 471 -4.03 26.24 -33.00
C LYS A 471 -5.32 26.90 -33.44
N GLU A 472 -5.15 27.84 -34.36
CA GLU A 472 -6.20 28.61 -35.01
C GLU A 472 -7.36 27.73 -35.48
N ALA A 473 -8.56 28.22 -35.16
CA ALA A 473 -9.83 28.07 -35.85
C ALA A 473 -10.15 26.69 -36.45
N CYS A 474 -10.81 25.86 -35.64
CA CYS A 474 -12.04 25.24 -36.11
C CYS A 474 -13.01 25.11 -34.92
N ASN A 475 -14.21 25.69 -35.10
CA ASN A 475 -15.27 25.84 -34.11
C ASN A 475 -15.58 24.56 -33.31
N THR A 476 -15.34 24.59 -32.00
CA THR A 476 -16.23 23.97 -31.00
C THR A 476 -16.06 24.68 -29.65
N GLU A 477 -17.17 25.04 -29.04
CA GLU A 477 -17.32 25.91 -27.86
C GLU A 477 -16.53 25.45 -26.61
N THR A 478 -15.90 26.42 -25.95
CA THR A 478 -15.12 26.29 -24.71
C THR A 478 -16.01 26.01 -23.48
N LEU A 479 -15.60 25.04 -22.65
CA LEU A 479 -16.29 24.63 -21.41
C LEU A 479 -15.50 24.88 -20.11
N VAL A 480 -14.34 25.53 -20.13
CA VAL A 480 -13.58 25.83 -18.88
C VAL A 480 -14.04 27.18 -18.31
N LYS A 481 -14.48 27.19 -17.05
CA LYS A 481 -14.92 28.40 -16.33
C LYS A 481 -13.75 28.95 -15.49
N GLN A 482 -13.68 30.27 -15.31
CA GLN A 482 -12.68 30.92 -14.46
C GLN A 482 -13.36 31.98 -13.59
N GLU A 483 -12.89 32.17 -12.36
CA GLU A 483 -13.31 33.25 -11.46
C GLU A 483 -12.11 34.09 -11.03
N THR A 484 -12.24 35.42 -11.11
CA THR A 484 -11.18 36.35 -10.69
C THR A 484 -11.51 36.99 -9.35
N ILE A 485 -10.63 36.77 -8.38
CA ILE A 485 -10.69 37.30 -7.02
C ILE A 485 -9.93 38.62 -6.97
N GLY A 486 -10.66 39.70 -6.66
CA GLY A 486 -10.09 41.04 -6.55
C GLY A 486 -9.32 41.24 -5.24
N SER A 487 -8.43 42.23 -5.20
CA SER A 487 -7.68 42.53 -3.99
C SER A 487 -8.58 43.13 -2.90
N PRO A 488 -8.65 42.52 -1.70
CA PRO A 488 -9.43 43.05 -0.59
C PRO A 488 -8.74 44.20 0.15
N LEU A 489 -7.48 44.49 -0.18
CA LEU A 489 -6.61 45.46 0.45
C LEU A 489 -5.85 46.28 -0.59
N LYS A 490 -5.49 47.51 -0.23
CA LYS A 490 -4.49 48.30 -0.96
C LYS A 490 -3.14 48.15 -0.29
N GLY A 491 -2.08 47.80 -1.02
CA GLY A 491 -0.79 47.57 -0.39
C GLY A 491 0.28 46.95 -1.29
N THR A 492 1.39 46.56 -0.66
CA THR A 492 2.49 45.86 -1.32
C THR A 492 2.26 44.37 -1.25
N VAL A 493 2.42 43.69 -2.39
CA VAL A 493 2.18 42.26 -2.52
C VAL A 493 3.46 41.50 -2.19
N LYS A 494 3.33 40.41 -1.43
CA LYS A 494 4.42 39.49 -1.08
C LYS A 494 3.98 38.04 -1.31
N PRO A 495 4.86 37.16 -1.82
CA PRO A 495 4.60 35.73 -1.85
C PRO A 495 4.31 35.19 -0.45
N LEU A 496 3.39 34.22 -0.32
CA LEU A 496 3.14 33.58 0.97
C LEU A 496 4.40 32.95 1.57
N SER A 497 5.31 32.43 0.75
CA SER A 497 6.57 31.83 1.22
C SER A 497 7.49 32.81 1.97
N GLU A 498 7.29 34.13 1.81
CA GLU A 498 8.13 35.17 2.42
C GLU A 498 7.59 35.68 3.77
N ILE A 499 6.41 35.24 4.20
CA ILE A 499 5.83 35.69 5.47
C ILE A 499 6.25 34.78 6.64
N ALA A 500 6.34 35.35 7.84
CA ALA A 500 6.83 34.66 9.02
C ALA A 500 5.85 33.64 9.63
N ASP A 501 4.64 33.49 9.10
CA ASP A 501 3.62 32.58 9.60
C ASP A 501 3.66 31.24 8.86
N GLU A 502 4.17 30.19 9.54
CA GLU A 502 4.41 28.86 8.96
C GLU A 502 3.13 28.18 8.45
N ALA A 503 1.97 28.47 9.05
CA ALA A 503 0.70 27.89 8.61
C ALA A 503 0.32 28.37 7.20
N PHE A 504 0.64 29.63 6.89
CA PHE A 504 0.35 30.24 5.58
C PHE A 504 1.53 30.09 4.61
N SER A 505 2.77 30.23 5.06
CA SER A 505 3.96 30.18 4.20
C SER A 505 4.30 28.79 3.69
N SER A 506 3.86 27.74 4.39
CA SER A 506 3.94 26.35 3.91
C SER A 506 2.91 26.00 2.84
N GLY A 507 1.90 26.85 2.63
CA GLY A 507 0.76 26.58 1.75
C GLY A 507 -0.28 25.61 2.35
N ALA A 508 -0.12 25.19 3.60
CA ALA A 508 -1.01 24.23 4.26
C ALA A 508 -2.47 24.72 4.39
N MET A 509 -2.68 26.05 4.44
CA MET A 509 -4.01 26.67 4.56
C MET A 509 -4.67 26.97 3.20
N GLY A 510 -3.97 26.73 2.08
CA GLY A 510 -4.42 27.08 0.72
C GLY A 510 -3.39 27.91 -0.06
N LYS A 511 -3.52 27.95 -1.39
CA LYS A 511 -2.76 28.88 -2.24
C LYS A 511 -3.30 30.29 -2.11
N GLY A 512 -2.44 31.28 -2.29
CA GLY A 512 -2.82 32.68 -2.19
C GLY A 512 -1.61 33.59 -2.10
N ILE A 513 -1.84 34.81 -1.65
CA ILE A 513 -0.80 35.83 -1.61
C ILE A 513 -0.95 36.69 -0.36
N ALA A 514 0.14 37.26 0.12
CA ALA A 514 0.12 38.18 1.25
C ALA A 514 0.15 39.64 0.77
N ILE A 515 -0.55 40.50 1.49
CA ILE A 515 -0.54 41.95 1.24
C ILE A 515 -0.08 42.64 2.52
N GLU A 516 0.93 43.50 2.42
CA GLU A 516 1.26 44.47 3.45
C GLU A 516 0.40 45.72 3.24
N PRO A 517 -0.65 45.95 4.07
CA PRO A 517 -1.65 46.95 3.78
C PRO A 517 -1.14 48.37 4.03
N ALA A 518 -1.48 49.27 3.09
CA ALA A 518 -1.17 50.70 3.19
C ALA A 518 -2.21 51.46 4.03
N GLU A 519 -3.43 50.92 4.15
CA GLU A 519 -4.51 51.49 4.95
C GLU A 519 -5.31 50.39 5.67
N GLY A 520 -5.99 50.80 6.75
CA GLY A 520 -6.72 49.92 7.66
C GLY A 520 -8.14 49.57 7.21
N LYS A 521 -8.33 49.03 6.01
CA LYS A 521 -9.67 48.73 5.48
C LYS A 521 -9.66 47.48 4.59
N VAL A 522 -10.59 46.56 4.83
CA VAL A 522 -10.81 45.33 4.06
C VAL A 522 -12.13 45.42 3.28
N VAL A 523 -12.09 45.11 1.98
CA VAL A 523 -13.29 45.03 1.13
C VAL A 523 -13.52 43.62 0.60
N ALA A 524 -14.73 43.33 0.15
CA ALA A 524 -15.08 42.04 -0.43
C ALA A 524 -14.35 41.81 -1.77
N PRO A 525 -13.61 40.70 -1.93
CA PRO A 525 -12.85 40.41 -3.14
C PRO A 525 -13.72 39.78 -4.27
N ALA A 526 -14.91 39.27 -3.94
CA ALA A 526 -15.89 38.69 -4.86
C ALA A 526 -17.32 38.87 -4.32
N ASP A 527 -18.33 38.64 -5.17
CA ASP A 527 -19.73 38.49 -4.74
C ASP A 527 -19.88 37.13 -4.04
N GLY A 528 -20.54 37.07 -2.89
CA GLY A 528 -20.68 35.82 -2.14
C GLY A 528 -21.34 35.96 -0.78
N VAL A 529 -21.19 34.92 0.04
CA VAL A 529 -21.70 34.87 1.42
C VAL A 529 -20.54 34.85 2.40
N LEU A 530 -20.64 35.66 3.45
CA LEU A 530 -19.64 35.68 4.52
C LEU A 530 -19.83 34.45 5.41
N THR A 531 -19.06 33.39 5.15
CA THR A 531 -19.21 32.08 5.81
C THR A 531 -18.56 32.02 7.18
N SER A 532 -17.54 32.84 7.44
CA SER A 532 -16.88 32.91 8.75
C SER A 532 -16.51 34.34 9.10
N LEU A 533 -16.90 34.78 10.30
CA LEU A 533 -16.38 35.98 10.94
C LEU A 533 -15.84 35.58 12.31
N PHE A 534 -14.52 35.66 12.50
CA PHE A 534 -13.93 35.29 13.77
C PHE A 534 -14.30 36.31 14.85
N SER A 535 -14.54 35.86 16.09
CA SER A 535 -15.03 36.69 17.18
C SER A 535 -14.13 37.87 17.55
N SER A 536 -12.83 37.77 17.26
CA SER A 536 -11.85 38.84 17.43
C SER A 536 -11.68 39.73 16.19
N GLY A 537 -12.48 39.56 15.13
CA GLY A 537 -12.48 40.38 13.92
C GLY A 537 -11.27 40.19 12.98
N HIS A 538 -10.17 39.64 13.46
CA HIS A 538 -8.91 39.53 12.71
C HIS A 538 -8.98 38.73 11.39
N ALA A 539 -9.97 37.85 11.20
CA ALA A 539 -10.07 37.03 9.99
C ALA A 539 -11.51 36.95 9.48
N ILE A 540 -11.65 36.88 8.15
CA ILE A 540 -12.92 36.86 7.42
C ILE A 540 -12.85 35.77 6.35
N GLY A 541 -13.83 34.85 6.37
CA GLY A 541 -14.05 33.83 5.34
C GLY A 541 -15.26 34.18 4.48
N ILE A 542 -15.11 34.06 3.16
CA ILE A 542 -16.15 34.35 2.17
C ILE A 542 -16.20 33.19 1.20
N THR A 543 -17.38 32.63 0.95
CA THR A 543 -17.59 31.69 -0.15
C THR A 543 -18.22 32.47 -1.29
N SER A 544 -17.55 32.52 -2.46
CA SER A 544 -18.07 33.23 -3.63
C SER A 544 -19.36 32.61 -4.15
N ASP A 545 -20.12 33.34 -4.96
CA ASP A 545 -21.31 32.81 -5.66
C ASP A 545 -20.95 31.62 -6.60
N HIS A 546 -19.67 31.43 -6.92
CA HIS A 546 -19.15 30.29 -7.69
C HIS A 546 -18.48 29.21 -6.81
N GLY A 547 -18.52 29.36 -5.48
CA GLY A 547 -18.10 28.35 -4.51
C GLY A 547 -16.65 28.47 -4.01
N VAL A 548 -15.92 29.53 -4.37
CA VAL A 548 -14.53 29.75 -3.95
C VAL A 548 -14.48 30.23 -2.50
N ASP A 549 -13.82 29.45 -1.63
CA ASP A 549 -13.64 29.81 -0.22
C ASP A 549 -12.39 30.68 -0.05
N ILE A 550 -12.61 31.96 0.19
CA ILE A 550 -11.59 33.01 0.32
C ILE A 550 -11.43 33.33 1.81
N LEU A 551 -10.21 33.18 2.33
CA LEU A 551 -9.85 33.57 3.70
C LEU A 551 -8.92 34.78 3.67
N ILE A 552 -9.33 35.84 4.37
CA ILE A 552 -8.55 37.07 4.60
C ILE A 552 -8.16 37.10 6.08
N HIS A 553 -6.86 37.04 6.39
CA HIS A 553 -6.37 37.01 7.76
C HIS A 553 -5.51 38.24 8.08
N VAL A 554 -6.06 39.24 8.74
CA VAL A 554 -5.37 40.52 8.99
C VAL A 554 -4.32 40.39 10.08
N GLY A 555 -3.06 40.35 9.65
CA GLY A 555 -1.89 40.35 10.52
C GLY A 555 -1.59 39.01 11.20
N LYS A 556 -0.35 38.81 11.62
CA LYS A 556 0.11 37.61 12.32
C LYS A 556 -0.21 37.72 13.81
N ASP A 557 -0.75 36.65 14.40
CA ASP A 557 -1.06 36.54 15.84
C ASP A 557 -2.05 37.60 16.39
N THR A 558 -2.70 38.39 15.53
CA THR A 558 -3.63 39.47 15.90
C THR A 558 -4.90 39.00 16.60
N VAL A 559 -5.20 37.69 16.57
CA VAL A 559 -6.22 37.05 17.42
C VAL A 559 -6.01 37.37 18.91
N LYS A 560 -4.75 37.55 19.35
CA LYS A 560 -4.37 37.90 20.73
C LYS A 560 -4.85 39.28 21.16
N LEU A 561 -5.17 40.17 20.22
CA LEU A 561 -5.78 41.48 20.47
C LEU A 561 -7.25 41.38 20.90
N LYS A 562 -7.88 40.21 20.78
CA LYS A 562 -9.25 39.91 21.26
C LYS A 562 -10.29 40.94 20.77
N GLY A 563 -10.18 41.37 19.51
CA GLY A 563 -11.10 42.34 18.91
C GLY A 563 -10.73 43.81 19.10
N LYS A 564 -9.67 44.13 19.85
CA LYS A 564 -9.15 45.50 19.88
C LYS A 564 -8.67 45.89 18.49
N TYR A 565 -8.96 47.14 18.11
CA TYR A 565 -8.56 47.76 16.84
C TYR A 565 -9.21 47.20 15.58
N PHE A 566 -10.19 46.29 15.69
CA PHE A 566 -10.98 45.78 14.57
C PHE A 566 -12.43 46.24 14.68
N ALA A 567 -12.97 46.78 13.59
CA ALA A 567 -14.35 47.26 13.48
C ALA A 567 -15.05 46.58 12.28
N PRO A 568 -15.56 45.35 12.44
CA PRO A 568 -16.32 44.67 11.39
C PRO A 568 -17.62 45.44 11.08
N LYS A 569 -17.96 45.58 9.80
CA LYS A 569 -19.16 46.27 9.29
C LYS A 569 -20.26 45.30 8.83
N VAL A 570 -19.98 44.01 8.88
CA VAL A 570 -20.81 42.90 8.40
C VAL A 570 -20.90 41.81 9.46
N LYS A 571 -21.86 40.89 9.30
CA LYS A 571 -22.07 39.74 10.18
C LYS A 571 -21.94 38.44 9.38
N GLN A 572 -21.63 37.35 10.08
CA GLN A 572 -21.62 36.02 9.48
C GLN A 572 -23.01 35.67 8.91
N GLY A 573 -23.02 35.13 7.70
CA GLY A 573 -24.23 34.83 6.93
C GLY A 573 -24.72 35.99 6.04
N ASP A 574 -24.15 37.19 6.16
CA ASP A 574 -24.49 38.29 5.26
C ASP A 574 -24.02 37.98 3.83
N ARG A 575 -24.85 38.33 2.85
CA ARG A 575 -24.45 38.35 1.44
C ARG A 575 -23.71 39.64 1.15
N VAL A 576 -22.53 39.55 0.55
CA VAL A 576 -21.64 40.69 0.27
C VAL A 576 -21.45 40.86 -1.23
N ARG A 577 -21.27 42.11 -1.66
CA ARG A 577 -20.92 42.44 -3.05
C ARG A 577 -19.45 42.80 -3.18
N LYS A 578 -18.81 42.40 -4.28
CA LYS A 578 -17.45 42.77 -4.64
C LYS A 578 -17.24 44.28 -4.48
N GLY A 579 -16.23 44.67 -3.69
CA GLY A 579 -15.94 46.08 -3.34
C GLY A 579 -16.63 46.61 -2.07
N GLN A 580 -17.57 45.89 -1.47
CA GLN A 580 -18.21 46.30 -0.21
C GLN A 580 -17.21 46.29 0.96
N VAL A 581 -17.24 47.31 1.81
CA VAL A 581 -16.41 47.35 3.03
C VAL A 581 -16.87 46.29 4.02
N LEU A 582 -15.96 45.40 4.40
CA LEU A 582 -16.21 44.32 5.35
C LEU A 582 -15.72 44.68 6.75
N MET A 583 -14.56 45.32 6.85
CA MET A 583 -13.95 45.67 8.12
C MET A 583 -13.02 46.87 8.00
N GLU A 584 -12.97 47.67 9.04
CA GLU A 584 -11.92 48.68 9.25
C GLU A 584 -11.04 48.24 10.43
N PHE A 585 -9.74 48.54 10.37
CA PHE A 585 -8.81 48.26 11.46
C PHE A 585 -7.79 49.38 11.66
N ASP A 586 -7.28 49.57 12.87
CA ASP A 586 -6.26 50.58 13.16
C ASP A 586 -4.85 50.00 12.98
N ALA A 587 -4.29 50.17 11.77
CA ALA A 587 -2.99 49.61 11.40
C ALA A 587 -1.84 50.13 12.28
N GLU A 588 -1.88 51.40 12.69
CA GLU A 588 -0.81 52.01 13.49
C GLU A 588 -0.88 51.55 14.95
N ALA A 589 -2.09 51.42 15.52
CA ALA A 589 -2.26 50.88 16.86
C ALA A 589 -1.86 49.39 16.94
N ILE A 590 -2.17 48.59 15.91
CA ILE A 590 -1.77 47.17 15.85
C ILE A 590 -0.24 47.03 15.81
N LYS A 591 0.45 47.85 15.00
CA LYS A 591 1.92 47.89 14.96
C LYS A 591 2.52 48.37 16.28
N ALA A 592 1.92 49.36 16.94
CA ALA A 592 2.38 49.87 18.23
C ALA A 592 2.32 48.82 19.35
N GLU A 593 1.38 47.87 19.26
CA GLU A 593 1.26 46.71 20.13
C GLU A 593 2.22 45.56 19.73
N GLY A 594 3.06 45.76 18.71
CA GLY A 594 4.11 44.84 18.29
C GLY A 594 3.67 43.73 17.31
N TYR A 595 2.49 43.86 16.69
CA TYR A 595 1.98 42.87 15.73
C TYR A 595 2.25 43.27 14.28
N ASP A 596 2.54 42.27 13.45
CA ASP A 596 2.68 42.43 11.99
C ASP A 596 1.29 42.48 11.34
N ILE A 597 1.06 43.45 10.44
CA ILE A 597 -0.21 43.64 9.71
C ILE A 597 -0.23 42.97 8.33
N THR A 598 0.85 42.27 7.95
CA THR A 598 0.90 41.48 6.72
C THR A 598 -0.26 40.49 6.70
N THR A 599 -1.09 40.60 5.67
CA THR A 599 -2.40 39.95 5.59
C THR A 599 -2.41 38.90 4.48
N PRO A 600 -2.42 37.60 4.80
CA PRO A 600 -2.69 36.54 3.85
C PRO A 600 -4.11 36.64 3.29
N VAL A 601 -4.22 36.51 1.97
CA VAL A 601 -5.46 36.32 1.22
C VAL A 601 -5.33 35.00 0.45
N ILE A 602 -6.08 33.98 0.87
CA ILE A 602 -5.90 32.62 0.35
C ILE A 602 -7.21 31.98 -0.07
N ILE A 603 -7.11 31.00 -0.97
CA ILE A 603 -8.22 30.12 -1.35
C ILE A 603 -8.13 28.84 -0.52
N SER A 604 -8.92 28.72 0.53
CA SER A 604 -8.81 27.61 1.49
C SER A 604 -9.20 26.25 0.88
N ASN A 605 -10.06 26.24 -0.13
CA ASN A 605 -10.42 25.06 -0.90
C ASN A 605 -9.67 24.97 -2.24
N THR A 606 -8.41 25.42 -2.30
CA THR A 606 -7.57 25.38 -3.52
C THR A 606 -7.58 24.01 -4.22
N GLY A 607 -7.68 22.91 -3.47
CA GLY A 607 -7.70 21.55 -4.01
C GLY A 607 -8.93 21.21 -4.85
N ASP A 608 -10.01 21.99 -4.76
CA ASP A 608 -11.23 21.82 -5.55
C ASP A 608 -11.08 22.39 -6.97
N TYR A 609 -10.04 23.21 -7.19
CA TYR A 609 -9.81 23.94 -8.43
C TYR A 609 -8.61 23.40 -9.20
N LEU A 610 -8.64 23.56 -10.52
CA LEU A 610 -7.55 23.12 -11.39
C LEU A 610 -6.26 23.88 -11.08
N ASP A 611 -6.37 25.19 -10.85
CA ASP A 611 -5.27 26.01 -10.34
C ASP A 611 -5.77 27.31 -9.69
N VAL A 612 -4.91 27.92 -8.87
CA VAL A 612 -5.06 29.27 -8.34
C VAL A 612 -3.80 30.03 -8.73
N ILE A 613 -3.96 30.99 -9.63
CA ILE A 613 -2.87 31.77 -10.22
C ILE A 613 -2.75 33.10 -9.46
N GLU A 614 -1.56 33.38 -8.95
CA GLU A 614 -1.22 34.61 -8.24
C GLU A 614 -0.89 35.76 -9.20
N THR A 615 -1.21 36.99 -8.80
CA THR A 615 -0.82 38.19 -9.55
C THR A 615 0.70 38.43 -9.52
N GLU A 616 1.29 38.85 -10.64
CA GLU A 616 2.71 39.25 -10.70
C GLU A 616 2.94 40.71 -10.28
N ARG A 617 1.87 41.44 -9.93
CA ARG A 617 1.95 42.85 -9.53
C ARG A 617 2.62 42.97 -8.15
N LYS A 618 3.57 43.91 -8.02
CA LYS A 618 4.25 44.21 -6.73
C LYS A 618 3.41 45.07 -5.79
N ALA A 619 2.44 45.79 -6.31
CA ALA A 619 1.50 46.59 -5.54
C ALA A 619 0.11 46.50 -6.19
N VAL A 620 -0.91 46.51 -5.35
CA VAL A 620 -2.32 46.40 -5.75
C VAL A 620 -3.15 47.48 -5.09
N ASP A 621 -4.12 48.02 -5.82
CA ASP A 621 -5.23 48.80 -5.24
C ASP A 621 -6.44 47.88 -5.01
N TYR A 622 -7.49 48.40 -4.39
CA TYR A 622 -8.71 47.64 -4.18
C TYR A 622 -9.28 47.13 -5.51
N GLN A 623 -9.72 45.87 -5.50
CA GLN A 623 -10.36 45.21 -6.63
C GLN A 623 -9.46 44.93 -7.85
N ASP A 624 -8.19 45.29 -7.80
CA ASP A 624 -7.21 44.78 -8.76
C ASP A 624 -7.19 43.25 -8.73
N ASP A 625 -6.96 42.61 -9.87
CA ASP A 625 -6.90 41.16 -9.96
C ASP A 625 -5.76 40.61 -9.11
N LEU A 626 -6.13 39.90 -8.05
CA LEU A 626 -5.20 39.38 -7.05
C LEU A 626 -4.93 37.89 -7.28
N LEU A 627 -6.01 37.10 -7.45
CA LEU A 627 -5.95 35.66 -7.73
C LEU A 627 -6.92 35.31 -8.85
N THR A 628 -6.52 34.41 -9.74
CA THR A 628 -7.41 33.81 -10.74
C THR A 628 -7.60 32.34 -10.43
N VAL A 629 -8.83 31.92 -10.18
CA VAL A 629 -9.21 30.55 -9.86
C VAL A 629 -9.76 29.87 -11.12
N VAL A 630 -9.17 28.74 -11.48
CA VAL A 630 -9.56 27.95 -12.66
C VAL A 630 -10.50 26.83 -12.22
N ILE A 631 -11.76 26.90 -12.66
CA ILE A 631 -12.88 26.05 -12.22
C ILE A 631 -13.10 24.87 -13.16
#